data_AF-A0A955PS00-F1
#
_entry.id   AF-A0A955PS00-F1
#
_cell.length_a   1.000
_cell.length_b   1.000
_cell.length_c   1.000
_cell.angle_alpha   90.00
_cell.angle_beta   90.00
_cell.angle_gamma   90.00
#
_symmetry.space_group_name_H-M   'P 1'
#
loop_
_entity.id
_entity.type
_entity.pdbx_description
1 polymer ?
#
loop_
_entity_poly.entity_id
_entity_poly.type
_entity_poly.pdbx_seq_one_letter_code
_entity_poly.pdbx_strand_id
1 'polypeptide(L)'
;MLFRFLCLTIILSVSCFGIFSAPAANVQNRVVFLEAGRFAGWPANQGIWNWGDEIVVGFTLGYYKKDPDGGHAIDRDKTSTLRQARSLDGGETWTIEVPSYLNEEEEEADPSELEESIDFSNPNLA
;
A
#
# COMPACT_ATOMS: atom_id res chain seq x y z
N MET A 1 60.09 -6.45 22.30
CA MET A 1 59.53 -6.48 20.94
C MET A 1 58.12 -7.08 20.86
N LEU A 2 57.73 -7.99 21.77
CA LEU A 2 56.39 -8.63 21.78
C LEU A 2 55.23 -7.73 22.25
N PHE A 3 55.51 -6.70 23.06
CA PHE A 3 54.46 -5.83 23.65
C PHE A 3 53.97 -4.72 22.69
N ARG A 4 54.74 -4.40 21.65
CA ARG A 4 54.40 -3.36 20.66
C ARG A 4 53.44 -3.85 19.56
N PHE A 5 53.36 -5.17 19.33
CA PHE A 5 52.44 -5.76 18.36
C PHE A 5 51.03 -5.99 18.95
N LEU A 6 50.89 -6.12 20.27
CA LEU A 6 49.61 -6.38 20.93
C LEU A 6 48.70 -5.15 21.01
N CYS A 7 49.27 -3.94 21.07
CA CYS A 7 48.48 -2.69 21.06
C CYS A 7 47.95 -2.33 19.65
N LEU A 8 48.58 -2.81 18.58
CA LEU A 8 48.19 -2.47 17.21
C LEU A 8 47.00 -3.32 16.71
N THR A 9 46.81 -4.52 17.27
CA THR A 9 45.69 -5.41 16.92
C THR A 9 44.38 -5.06 17.62
N ILE A 10 44.42 -4.38 18.78
CA ILE A 10 43.21 -3.95 19.50
C ILE A 10 42.60 -2.68 18.86
N ILE A 11 43.41 -1.82 18.26
CA ILE A 11 42.92 -0.58 17.61
C ILE A 11 42.21 -0.90 16.27
N LEU A 12 42.62 -1.98 15.59
CA LEU A 12 42.01 -2.40 14.31
C LEU A 12 40.66 -3.11 14.48
N SER A 13 40.39 -3.75 15.63
CA SER A 13 39.12 -4.46 15.87
C SER A 13 37.99 -3.55 16.35
N VAL A 14 38.30 -2.39 16.94
CA VAL A 14 37.29 -1.41 17.39
C VAL A 14 36.68 -0.61 16.22
N SER A 15 37.35 -0.59 15.07
CA SER A 15 36.92 0.19 13.89
C SER A 15 35.80 -0.48 13.07
N CYS A 16 35.53 -1.78 13.29
CA CYS A 16 34.48 -2.51 12.56
C CYS A 16 33.11 -2.53 13.24
N PHE A 17 32.97 -1.97 14.44
CA PHE A 17 31.67 -1.72 15.07
C PHE A 17 31.18 -0.30 14.79
N GLY A 18 31.23 0.11 13.52
CA GLY A 18 30.40 1.21 13.07
C GLY A 18 28.95 0.76 13.19
N ILE A 19 28.25 1.23 14.23
CA ILE A 19 26.80 1.09 14.32
C ILE A 19 26.23 1.89 13.15
N PHE A 20 26.01 1.23 12.01
CA PHE A 20 25.13 1.75 10.97
C PHE A 20 23.72 1.72 11.55
N SER A 21 23.37 2.77 12.31
CA SER A 21 21.97 3.07 12.53
C SER A 21 21.46 3.56 11.17
N ALA A 22 20.57 2.80 10.54
CA ALA A 22 19.79 3.36 9.46
C ALA A 22 19.19 4.68 9.97
N PRO A 23 19.23 5.78 9.20
CA PRO A 23 18.53 7.00 9.59
C PRO A 23 17.08 6.60 9.90
N ALA A 24 16.52 7.17 10.97
CA ALA A 24 15.11 6.96 11.29
C ALA A 24 14.31 7.22 10.02
N ALA A 25 13.52 6.22 9.59
CA ALA A 25 12.73 6.33 8.38
C ALA A 25 11.94 7.64 8.44
N ASN A 26 11.97 8.42 7.36
CA ASN A 26 11.17 9.63 7.26
C ASN A 26 9.71 9.18 7.06
N VAL A 27 9.04 8.83 8.17
CA VAL A 27 7.66 8.37 8.15
C VAL A 27 6.76 9.59 8.04
N GLN A 28 5.91 9.59 7.02
CA GLN A 28 4.98 10.68 6.76
C GLN A 28 3.55 10.13 6.70
N ASN A 29 2.60 10.93 7.18
CA ASN A 29 1.17 10.65 7.00
C ASN A 29 0.70 11.34 5.71
N ARG A 30 -0.11 10.64 4.92
CA ARG A 30 -0.71 11.14 3.69
C ARG A 30 -2.20 10.80 3.67
N VAL A 31 -2.98 11.67 3.05
CA VAL A 31 -4.41 11.43 2.83
C VAL A 31 -4.56 10.77 1.47
N VAL A 32 -4.99 9.51 1.46
CA VAL A 32 -5.25 8.75 0.23
C VAL A 32 -6.58 9.15 -0.38
N PHE A 33 -7.63 9.22 0.45
CA PHE A 33 -8.96 9.66 0.05
C PHE A 33 -9.65 10.41 1.19
N LEU A 34 -10.31 11.51 0.86
CA LEU A 34 -11.15 12.26 1.79
C LEU A 34 -12.24 13.00 1.02
N GLU A 35 -13.49 12.66 1.30
CA GLU A 35 -14.67 13.36 0.77
C GLU A 35 -15.71 13.49 1.86
N ALA A 36 -16.25 14.71 2.04
CA ALA A 36 -17.25 14.98 3.05
C ALA A 36 -18.51 14.13 2.80
N GLY A 37 -18.99 13.44 3.83
CA GLY A 37 -20.17 12.57 3.73
C GLY A 37 -19.88 11.18 3.15
N ARG A 38 -18.61 10.82 2.91
CA ARG A 38 -18.22 9.47 2.46
C ARG A 38 -17.55 8.67 3.58
N PHE A 39 -17.78 7.37 3.54
CA PHE A 39 -17.01 6.37 4.26
C PHE A 39 -16.00 5.75 3.29
N ALA A 40 -14.72 5.74 3.64
CA ALA A 40 -13.69 5.01 2.91
C ALA A 40 -12.93 4.14 3.91
N GLY A 41 -13.09 2.82 3.80
CA GLY A 41 -12.63 1.93 4.87
C GLY A 41 -12.33 0.52 4.41
N TRP A 42 -11.94 -0.28 5.40
CA TRP A 42 -11.53 -1.68 5.25
C TRP A 42 -10.40 -1.96 4.25
N PRO A 43 -9.32 -1.14 4.21
CA PRO A 43 -8.22 -1.39 3.28
C PRO A 43 -7.51 -2.72 3.56
N ALA A 44 -7.47 -3.17 4.82
CA ALA A 44 -6.89 -4.46 5.19
C ALA A 44 -7.62 -5.67 4.56
N ASN A 45 -8.89 -5.53 4.19
CA ASN A 45 -9.67 -6.59 3.57
C ASN A 45 -9.56 -6.59 2.04
N GLN A 46 -9.03 -5.51 1.48
CA GLN A 46 -8.95 -5.27 0.03
C GLN A 46 -7.53 -5.36 -0.49
N GLY A 47 -6.53 -5.26 0.39
CA GLY A 47 -5.12 -5.42 0.06
C GLY A 47 -4.37 -4.12 -0.26
N ILE A 48 -3.05 -4.23 -0.20
CA ILE A 48 -2.08 -3.22 -0.63
C ILE A 48 -0.96 -3.93 -1.39
N TRP A 49 -0.58 -3.37 -2.54
CA TRP A 49 0.47 -3.88 -3.41
C TRP A 49 1.42 -2.75 -3.76
N ASN A 50 2.68 -3.09 -4.00
CA ASN A 50 3.71 -2.13 -4.35
C ASN A 50 4.69 -2.68 -5.39
N TRP A 51 5.09 -1.85 -6.34
CA TRP A 51 6.09 -2.14 -7.36
C TRP A 51 6.96 -0.90 -7.57
N GLY A 52 8.13 -0.87 -6.92
CA GLY A 52 8.94 0.35 -6.88
C GLY A 52 8.18 1.50 -6.21
N ASP A 53 8.00 2.61 -6.92
CA ASP A 53 7.26 3.79 -6.45
C ASP A 53 5.74 3.68 -6.71
N GLU A 54 5.29 2.64 -7.41
CA GLU A 54 3.87 2.39 -7.60
C GLU A 54 3.27 1.69 -6.37
N ILE A 55 2.13 2.21 -5.90
CA ILE A 55 1.37 1.65 -4.78
C ILE A 55 -0.11 1.59 -5.16
N VAL A 56 -0.75 0.44 -4.94
CA VAL A 56 -2.20 0.28 -5.10
C VAL A 56 -2.80 -0.18 -3.78
N VAL A 57 -3.83 0.52 -3.30
CA VAL A 57 -4.59 0.16 -2.09
C VAL A 57 -6.06 0.04 -2.44
N GLY A 58 -6.65 -1.13 -2.18
CA GLY A 58 -8.10 -1.29 -2.29
C GLY A 58 -8.83 -0.75 -1.05
N PHE A 59 -10.05 -0.27 -1.21
CA PHE A 59 -10.94 0.11 -0.10
C PHE A 59 -12.41 0.04 -0.52
N THR A 60 -13.30 -0.03 0.47
CA THR A 60 -14.74 0.11 0.25
C THR A 60 -15.13 1.57 0.39
N LEU A 61 -15.76 2.11 -0.65
CA LEU A 61 -16.34 3.45 -0.67
C LEU A 61 -17.85 3.35 -0.40
N GLY A 62 -18.34 4.06 0.59
CA GLY A 62 -19.75 4.12 0.94
C GLY A 62 -20.17 5.51 1.36
N TYR A 63 -21.42 5.63 1.81
CA TYR A 63 -21.90 6.87 2.43
C TYR A 63 -21.62 6.84 3.92
N TYR A 64 -21.18 7.97 4.46
CA TYR A 64 -21.01 8.11 5.90
C TYR A 64 -22.36 8.21 6.59
N LYS A 65 -22.56 7.40 7.63
CA LYS A 65 -23.66 7.53 8.59
C LYS A 65 -23.14 7.13 9.95
N LYS A 66 -23.25 8.05 10.91
CA LYS A 66 -22.81 7.78 12.28
C LYS A 66 -23.67 6.67 12.86
N ASP A 67 -23.02 5.64 13.40
CA ASP A 67 -23.68 4.61 14.19
C ASP A 67 -23.95 5.18 15.60
N PRO A 68 -25.22 5.28 16.06
CA PRO A 68 -25.54 5.82 17.38
C PRO A 68 -25.02 4.92 18.52
N ASP A 69 -24.88 3.62 18.28
CA ASP A 69 -24.45 2.63 19.27
C ASP A 69 -22.93 2.35 19.20
N GLY A 70 -22.24 2.99 18.24
CA GLY A 70 -20.82 2.79 17.96
C GLY A 70 -20.56 1.67 16.95
N GLY A 71 -19.37 1.68 16.34
CA GLY A 71 -19.01 0.73 15.27
C GLY A 71 -18.61 1.42 13.96
N HIS A 72 -18.82 0.73 12.84
CA HIS A 72 -18.49 1.27 11.51
C HIS A 72 -19.49 2.34 11.08
N ALA A 73 -19.00 3.56 10.86
CA ALA A 73 -19.82 4.71 10.45
C ALA A 73 -20.13 4.72 8.94
N ILE A 74 -20.77 3.66 8.45
CA ILE A 74 -21.20 3.49 7.06
C ILE A 74 -22.73 3.33 7.00
N ASP A 75 -23.35 3.98 6.02
CA ASP A 75 -24.79 3.85 5.76
C ASP A 75 -25.08 2.52 5.06
N ARG A 76 -25.54 1.54 5.84
CA ARG A 76 -25.88 0.20 5.35
C ARG A 76 -27.15 0.17 4.50
N ASP A 77 -27.93 1.25 4.48
CA ASP A 77 -29.14 1.38 3.66
C ASP A 77 -28.82 1.89 2.24
N LYS A 78 -27.56 2.20 1.95
CA LYS A 78 -27.08 2.68 0.64
C LYS A 78 -26.02 1.75 0.09
N THR A 79 -25.93 1.70 -1.24
CA THR A 79 -24.89 0.95 -1.94
C THR A 79 -23.49 1.42 -1.54
N SER A 80 -22.60 0.46 -1.37
CA SER A 80 -21.16 0.65 -1.24
C SER A 80 -20.46 0.01 -2.43
N THR A 81 -19.33 0.56 -2.82
CA THR A 81 -18.63 0.24 -4.06
C THR A 81 -17.17 -0.04 -3.77
N LEU A 82 -16.53 -0.86 -4.60
CA LEU A 82 -15.09 -1.12 -4.50
C LEU A 82 -14.34 -0.01 -5.23
N ARG A 83 -13.24 0.45 -4.63
CA ARG A 83 -12.32 1.42 -5.22
C ARG A 83 -10.88 1.01 -4.97
N GLN A 84 -10.02 1.43 -5.88
CA GLN A 84 -8.57 1.38 -5.70
C GLN A 84 -8.03 2.80 -5.65
N ALA A 85 -7.01 3.03 -4.84
CA ALA A 85 -6.21 4.23 -4.89
C ALA A 85 -4.81 3.86 -5.39
N ARG A 86 -4.35 4.52 -6.45
CA ARG A 86 -3.04 4.31 -7.06
C ARG A 86 -2.15 5.53 -6.87
N SER A 87 -0.92 5.30 -6.44
CA SER A 87 0.16 6.27 -6.47
C SER A 87 1.26 5.78 -7.40
N LEU A 88 1.91 6.70 -8.12
CA LEU A 88 3.06 6.42 -8.99
C LEU A 88 4.34 7.12 -8.49
N ASP A 89 4.28 7.74 -7.31
CA ASP A 89 5.31 8.60 -6.74
C ASP A 89 5.62 8.26 -5.27
N GLY A 90 5.48 6.98 -4.90
CA GLY A 90 5.82 6.50 -3.57
C GLY A 90 4.81 6.87 -2.47
N GLY A 91 3.59 7.23 -2.86
CA GLY A 91 2.50 7.59 -1.97
C GLY A 91 2.33 9.10 -1.73
N GLU A 92 3.00 9.95 -2.53
CA GLU A 92 2.91 11.41 -2.42
C GLU A 92 1.59 11.93 -2.99
N THR A 93 1.17 11.42 -4.14
CA THR A 93 -0.11 11.71 -4.79
C THR A 93 -0.89 10.43 -5.10
N TRP A 94 -2.22 10.54 -5.14
CA TRP A 94 -3.13 9.41 -5.27
C TRP A 94 -4.24 9.70 -6.29
N THR A 95 -4.51 8.72 -7.15
CA THR A 95 -5.64 8.69 -8.09
C THR A 95 -6.62 7.61 -7.65
N ILE A 96 -7.91 7.92 -7.63
CA ILE A 96 -8.96 6.94 -7.30
C ILE A 96 -9.49 6.32 -8.57
N GLU A 97 -9.49 4.99 -8.60
CA GLU A 97 -9.84 4.17 -9.75
C GLU A 97 -11.03 3.26 -9.44
N VAL A 98 -11.83 3.01 -10.46
CA VAL A 98 -12.76 1.87 -10.48
C VAL A 98 -11.93 0.64 -10.86
N PRO A 99 -11.91 -0.44 -10.07
CA PRO A 99 -11.15 -1.62 -10.40
C PRO A 99 -11.55 -2.18 -11.78
N SER A 100 -10.56 -2.57 -12.58
CA SER A 100 -10.76 -2.98 -13.97
C SER A 100 -11.55 -4.29 -14.15
N TYR A 101 -11.68 -5.08 -13.09
CA TYR A 101 -12.47 -6.31 -13.08
C TYR A 101 -13.95 -6.06 -12.82
N LEU A 102 -14.38 -4.80 -12.64
CA LEU A 102 -15.79 -4.44 -12.50
C LEU A 102 -16.39 -4.01 -13.85
N ASN A 103 -17.67 -4.34 -14.04
CA ASN A 103 -18.48 -3.86 -15.15
C ASN A 103 -19.04 -2.44 -14.87
N GLU A 104 -19.82 -1.89 -15.81
CA GLU A 104 -20.43 -0.56 -15.69
C GLU A 104 -21.44 -0.43 -14.53
N GLU A 105 -21.97 -1.56 -14.05
CA GLU A 105 -22.91 -1.64 -12.93
C GLU A 105 -22.19 -1.84 -11.58
N GLU A 106 -20.85 -1.78 -11.57
CA GLU A 106 -19.96 -1.99 -10.41
C GLU A 106 -20.02 -3.41 -9.82
N GLU A 107 -20.42 -4.38 -10.63
CA GLU A 107 -20.38 -5.80 -10.31
C GLU A 107 -19.13 -6.45 -10.92
N GLU A 108 -18.69 -7.59 -10.38
CA GLU A 108 -17.58 -8.34 -10.98
C GLU A 108 -17.98 -8.79 -12.39
N ALA A 109 -17.14 -8.46 -13.38
CA ALA A 109 -17.41 -8.82 -14.76
C ALA A 109 -17.38 -10.35 -14.94
N ASP A 110 -18.23 -10.86 -15.83
CA ASP A 110 -18.21 -12.28 -16.18
C ASP A 110 -16.83 -12.67 -16.74
N PRO A 111 -16.28 -13.82 -16.34
CA PRO A 111 -14.99 -14.27 -16.84
C PRO A 111 -15.06 -14.52 -18.34
N SER A 112 -14.12 -13.94 -19.10
CA SER A 112 -13.95 -14.22 -20.52
C SER A 112 -12.91 -15.31 -20.75
N GLU A 113 -13.10 -16.13 -21.79
CA GLU A 113 -12.03 -17.02 -22.26
C GLU A 113 -10.83 -16.19 -22.74
N LEU A 114 -9.62 -16.69 -22.45
CA LEU A 114 -8.39 -16.07 -22.91
C LEU A 114 -8.17 -16.37 -24.39
N GLU A 115 -7.95 -15.34 -25.21
CA GLU A 115 -7.59 -15.50 -26.63
C GLU A 115 -6.14 -16.01 -26.79
N GLU A 116 -5.25 -15.62 -25.87
CA GLU A 116 -3.85 -16.02 -25.83
C GLU A 116 -3.45 -16.45 -24.41
N SER A 117 -2.43 -17.32 -24.30
CA SER A 117 -1.93 -17.74 -22.99
C SER A 117 -1.29 -16.58 -22.22
N ILE A 118 -1.47 -16.53 -20.91
CA ILE A 118 -0.82 -15.53 -20.04
C ILE A 118 0.70 -15.69 -20.13
N ASP A 119 1.39 -14.62 -20.54
CA ASP A 119 2.85 -14.57 -20.56
C ASP A 119 3.42 -14.21 -19.17
N PHE A 120 3.74 -15.25 -18.39
CA PHE A 120 4.40 -15.11 -17.08
C PHE A 120 5.84 -14.60 -17.13
N SER A 121 6.43 -14.44 -18.32
CA SER A 121 7.77 -13.86 -18.49
C SER A 121 7.75 -12.33 -18.68
N ASN A 122 6.57 -11.74 -18.90
CA ASN A 122 6.42 -10.30 -19.02
C ASN A 122 6.74 -9.59 -17.68
N PRO A 123 7.78 -8.73 -17.62
CA PRO A 123 8.13 -8.02 -16.38
C PRO A 123 7.05 -7.02 -15.93
N ASN A 124 6.11 -6.66 -16.79
CA ASN A 124 4.97 -5.78 -16.53
C ASN A 124 3.64 -6.55 -16.51
N LEU A 125 3.64 -7.84 -16.13
CA LEU A 125 2.41 -8.61 -16.02
C LEU A 125 1.48 -8.11 -14.89
N ALA A 126 2.06 -7.48 -13.86
CA ALA A 126 1.34 -6.89 -12.73
C ALA A 126 1.07 -5.40 -12.96
#